data_AF-A0A925GZJ7-F1
#
_entry.id   AF-A0A925GZJ7-F1
#
_cell.length_a   1.000
_cell.length_b   1.000
_cell.length_c   1.000
_cell.angle_alpha   90.00
_cell.angle_beta   90.00
_cell.angle_gamma   90.00
#
_symmetry.space_group_name_H-M   'P 1'
#
loop_
_entity.id
_entity.type
_entity.pdbx_description
1 polymer ?
#
loop_
_entity_poly.entity_id
_entity_poly.type
_entity_poly.pdbx_seq_one_letter_code
_entity_poly.pdbx_strand_id
1 'polypeptide(L)'
;MTLPRKILILVLFFAAPMAALAVYFVLSGLNKDLRFAESELQGNHYQWKLQDTLQLVLQHRSERERGSVDSSAAATHARLMQSFGALATVQQQAGEDLQITPDGLARRQREHVLPATIRSEAAELGRSPISLATGSTQSSHAHLITDLRTLITQ
;
A
#
# COMPACT_ATOMS: atom_id res chain seq x y z
N MET A 1 -5.11 -36.35 -55.17
CA MET A 1 -4.19 -35.61 -54.27
C MET A 1 -2.81 -36.26 -54.35
N THR A 2 -1.76 -35.48 -54.62
CA THR A 2 -0.38 -35.98 -54.65
C THR A 2 0.11 -36.26 -53.22
N LEU A 3 0.93 -37.29 -53.06
CA LEU A 3 1.61 -37.67 -51.80
C LEU A 3 2.21 -36.47 -51.03
N PRO A 4 2.96 -35.53 -51.66
CA PRO A 4 3.50 -34.35 -50.96
C PRO A 4 2.42 -33.46 -50.33
N ARG A 5 1.26 -33.30 -50.97
CA ARG A 5 0.16 -32.49 -50.41
C ARG A 5 -0.47 -33.14 -49.18
N LYS A 6 -0.55 -34.48 -49.14
CA LYS A 6 -1.04 -35.21 -47.96
C LYS A 6 -0.07 -35.08 -46.78
N ILE A 7 1.23 -35.19 -47.03
CA ILE A 7 2.28 -35.01 -46.01
C ILE A 7 2.25 -33.58 -45.47
N LEU A 8 2.14 -32.57 -46.34
CA LEU A 8 2.08 -31.16 -45.94
C LEU A 8 0.89 -30.87 -45.01
N ILE A 9 -0.30 -31.41 -45.33
CA ILE A 9 -1.50 -31.23 -44.49
C ILE A 9 -1.31 -31.89 -43.12
N LEU A 10 -0.72 -33.08 -43.07
CA LEU A 10 -0.46 -33.79 -41.81
C LEU A 10 0.52 -33.00 -40.92
N VAL A 11 1.58 -32.45 -41.52
CA VAL A 11 2.56 -31.60 -40.83
C VAL A 11 1.89 -30.33 -40.31
N LEU A 12 1.09 -29.63 -41.12
CA LEU A 12 0.36 -28.44 -40.69
C LEU A 12 -0.64 -28.73 -39.58
N PHE A 13 -1.30 -29.88 -39.62
CA PHE A 13 -2.28 -30.29 -38.62
C PHE A 13 -1.64 -30.48 -37.24
N PHE A 14 -0.39 -30.94 -37.18
CA PHE A 14 0.39 -31.05 -35.93
C PHE A 14 1.11 -29.75 -35.56
N ALA A 15 1.68 -29.03 -36.52
CA ALA A 15 2.45 -27.82 -36.28
C ALA A 15 1.57 -26.64 -35.83
N ALA A 16 0.36 -26.51 -36.38
CA ALA A 16 -0.55 -25.41 -36.04
C ALA A 16 -0.95 -25.37 -34.55
N PRO A 17 -1.46 -26.46 -33.92
CA PRO A 17 -1.78 -26.43 -32.49
C PRO A 17 -0.54 -26.25 -31.61
N MET A 18 0.62 -26.79 -32.01
CA MET A 18 1.88 -26.55 -31.29
C MET A 18 2.28 -25.07 -31.32
N ALA A 19 2.23 -24.43 -32.49
CA ALA A 19 2.53 -23.02 -32.63
C ALA A 19 1.54 -22.14 -31.85
N ALA A 20 0.25 -22.48 -31.89
CA ALA A 20 -0.78 -21.77 -31.14
C ALA A 20 -0.54 -21.85 -29.62
N LEU A 21 -0.21 -23.03 -29.10
CA LEU A 21 0.14 -23.22 -27.69
C LEU A 21 1.40 -22.43 -27.31
N ALA A 22 2.44 -22.47 -28.13
CA ALA A 22 3.67 -21.72 -27.88
C ALA A 22 3.40 -20.21 -27.78
N VAL A 23 2.64 -19.65 -28.72
CA VAL A 23 2.23 -18.24 -28.69
C VAL A 23 1.39 -17.94 -27.44
N TYR A 24 0.41 -18.79 -27.13
CA TYR A 24 -0.44 -18.61 -25.94
C TYR A 24 0.38 -18.57 -24.63
N PHE A 25 1.32 -19.49 -24.44
CA PHE A 25 2.14 -19.53 -23.23
C PHE A 25 3.09 -18.34 -23.13
N VAL A 26 3.73 -17.94 -24.24
CA VAL A 26 4.61 -16.76 -24.26
C VAL A 26 3.82 -15.51 -23.92
N LEU A 27 2.66 -15.28 -24.55
CA LEU A 27 1.82 -14.12 -24.27
C LEU A 27 1.28 -14.14 -22.84
N SER A 28 0.86 -15.31 -22.34
CA SER A 28 0.35 -15.44 -20.97
C SER A 28 1.43 -15.22 -19.92
N GLY A 29 2.67 -15.68 -20.19
CA GLY A 29 3.84 -15.42 -19.35
C GLY A 29 4.17 -13.93 -19.28
N LEU A 30 4.33 -13.29 -20.44
CA LEU A 30 4.61 -11.85 -20.52
C LEU A 30 3.53 -11.01 -19.83
N ASN A 31 2.26 -11.36 -20.03
CA ASN A 31 1.14 -10.65 -19.40
C ASN A 31 1.13 -10.80 -17.87
N LYS A 32 1.54 -11.98 -17.36
CA LYS A 32 1.67 -12.20 -15.91
C LYS A 32 2.81 -11.36 -15.33
N ASP A 33 3.96 -11.29 -16.02
CA ASP A 33 5.11 -10.50 -15.57
C ASP A 33 4.80 -9.00 -15.56
N LEU A 34 4.04 -8.51 -16.55
CA LEU A 34 3.58 -7.12 -16.58
C LEU A 34 2.64 -6.79 -15.42
N ARG A 35 1.65 -7.62 -15.15
CA ARG A 35 0.72 -7.43 -14.01
C ARG A 35 1.45 -7.48 -12.67
N PHE A 36 2.44 -8.35 -12.56
CA PHE A 36 3.29 -8.43 -11.37
C PHE A 36 4.09 -7.14 -11.20
N ALA A 37 4.77 -6.66 -12.24
CA ALA A 37 5.53 -5.41 -12.21
C ALA A 37 4.65 -4.19 -11.88
N GLU A 38 3.43 -4.13 -12.41
CA GLU A 38 2.47 -3.07 -12.08
C GLU A 38 2.06 -3.12 -10.61
N SER A 39 1.79 -4.32 -10.07
CA SER A 39 1.47 -4.52 -8.66
C SER A 39 2.64 -4.13 -7.75
N GLU A 40 3.88 -4.43 -8.15
CA GLU A 40 5.09 -4.02 -7.40
C GLU A 40 5.26 -2.50 -7.40
N LEU A 41 5.03 -1.82 -8.54
CA LEU A 41 5.10 -0.37 -8.62
C LEU A 41 4.05 0.30 -7.73
N GLN A 42 2.81 -0.20 -7.77
CA GLN A 42 1.74 0.27 -6.90
C GLN A 42 2.05 0.03 -5.41
N GLY A 43 2.54 -1.17 -5.08
CA GLY A 43 2.95 -1.53 -3.72
C GLY A 43 4.08 -0.65 -3.19
N ASN A 44 5.12 -0.43 -3.98
CA ASN A 44 6.24 0.45 -3.62
C ASN A 44 5.77 1.89 -3.41
N HIS A 45 4.93 2.42 -4.30
CA HIS A 45 4.39 3.77 -4.16
C HIS A 45 3.56 3.91 -2.87
N TYR A 46 2.72 2.91 -2.57
CA TYR A 46 1.96 2.86 -1.32
C TYR A 46 2.88 2.85 -0.09
N GLN A 47 3.90 1.98 -0.09
CA GLN A 47 4.87 1.88 0.99
C GLN A 47 5.63 3.18 1.25
N TRP A 48 6.05 3.90 0.20
CA TRP A 48 6.70 5.20 0.37
C TRP A 48 5.80 6.22 1.07
N LYS A 49 4.50 6.27 0.73
CA LYS A 49 3.56 7.17 1.43
C LYS A 49 3.35 6.79 2.89
N LEU A 50 3.35 5.50 3.22
CA LEU A 50 3.32 5.05 4.61
C LEU A 50 4.60 5.45 5.37
N GLN A 51 5.76 5.31 4.74
CA GLN A 51 7.04 5.70 5.33
C GLN A 51 7.09 7.20 5.60
N ASP A 52 6.66 8.03 4.65
CA ASP A 52 6.54 9.49 4.82
C ASP A 52 5.62 9.82 6.01
N THR A 53 4.46 9.15 6.09
CA THR A 53 3.50 9.33 7.19
C THR A 53 4.12 8.93 8.53
N LEU A 54 4.79 7.78 8.59
CA LEU A 54 5.45 7.26 9.80
C LEU A 54 6.54 8.21 10.31
N GLN A 55 7.35 8.77 9.41
CA GLN A 55 8.37 9.76 9.77
C GLN A 55 7.74 11.00 10.42
N LEU A 56 6.61 11.49 9.89
CA LEU A 56 5.90 12.64 10.45
C LEU A 56 5.28 12.32 11.82
N VAL A 57 4.77 11.11 12.05
CA VAL A 57 4.29 10.68 13.38
C VAL A 57 5.44 10.66 14.39
N LEU A 58 6.60 10.13 14.00
CA LEU A 58 7.79 10.11 14.86
C LEU A 58 8.30 11.52 15.16
N GLN A 59 8.33 12.41 14.15
CA GLN A 59 8.69 13.80 14.33
C GLN A 59 7.74 14.51 15.31
N HIS A 60 6.43 14.38 15.09
CA HIS A 60 5.41 14.96 15.96
C HIS A 60 5.55 14.48 17.41
N ARG A 61 5.77 13.18 17.62
CA ARG A 61 6.06 12.62 18.95
C ARG A 61 7.25 13.32 19.61
N SER A 62 8.38 13.40 18.89
CA SER A 62 9.61 13.98 19.43
C SER A 62 9.49 15.48 19.75
N GLU A 63 8.73 16.23 18.95
CA GLU A 63 8.50 17.66 19.19
C GLU A 63 7.65 17.88 20.44
N ARG A 64 6.67 17.01 20.69
CA ARG A 64 5.88 17.04 21.93
C ARG A 64 6.68 16.62 23.15
N GLU A 65 7.52 15.59 23.05
CA GLU A 65 8.40 15.15 24.14
C GLU A 65 9.43 16.23 24.53
N ARG A 66 9.87 17.04 23.57
CA ARG A 66 10.80 18.17 23.81
C ARG A 66 10.11 19.43 24.34
N GLY A 67 8.78 19.46 24.41
CA GLY A 67 8.03 20.67 24.76
C GLY A 67 8.23 21.80 23.74
N SER A 68 8.40 21.47 22.45
CA SER A 68 8.55 22.46 21.38
C SER A 68 7.39 23.45 21.40
N VAL A 69 7.67 24.71 21.02
CA VAL A 69 6.68 25.80 20.94
C VAL A 69 5.46 25.32 20.14
N ASP A 70 4.25 25.64 20.61
CA ASP A 70 2.97 25.18 20.02
C ASP A 70 2.90 25.35 18.49
N SER A 71 3.57 26.37 17.93
CA SER A 71 3.64 26.63 16.49
C SER A 71 4.39 25.55 15.69
N SER A 72 5.46 24.97 16.23
CA SER A 72 6.23 23.90 15.56
C SER A 72 5.44 22.61 15.53
N ALA A 73 4.89 22.20 16.69
CA ALA A 73 4.10 20.98 16.79
C ALA A 73 2.83 21.08 15.93
N ALA A 74 2.17 22.24 15.90
CA ALA A 74 1.03 22.49 15.02
C ALA A 74 1.40 22.40 13.53
N ALA A 75 2.56 22.94 13.13
CA ALA A 75 3.05 22.83 11.75
C ALA A 75 3.34 21.38 11.35
N THR A 76 3.97 20.60 12.22
CA THR A 76 4.23 19.18 12.00
C THR A 76 2.94 18.38 11.95
N HIS A 77 1.97 18.69 12.81
CA HIS A 77 0.64 18.09 12.77
C HIS A 77 -0.11 18.38 11.45
N ALA A 78 -0.03 19.62 10.95
CA ALA A 78 -0.62 19.97 9.66
C ALA A 78 0.02 19.17 8.50
N ARG A 79 1.35 19.01 8.50
CA ARG A 79 2.05 18.15 7.53
C ARG A 79 1.65 16.69 7.64
N LEU A 80 1.47 16.19 8.87
CA LEU A 80 0.97 14.83 9.10
C LEU A 80 -0.42 14.64 8.50
N MET A 81 -1.35 15.58 8.70
CA MET A 81 -2.69 15.52 8.10
C MET A 81 -2.66 15.59 6.57
N GLN A 82 -1.74 16.38 6.00
CA GLN A 82 -1.52 16.41 4.55
C GLN A 82 -0.99 15.06 4.03
N SER A 83 -0.06 14.43 4.76
CA SER A 83 0.48 13.11 4.41
C SER A 83 -0.60 12.03 4.43
N PHE A 84 -1.49 12.02 5.43
CA PHE A 84 -2.67 11.15 5.42
C PHE A 84 -3.64 11.45 4.27
N GLY A 85 -3.74 12.70 3.82
CA GLY A 85 -4.48 13.06 2.61
C GLY A 85 -3.87 12.42 1.36
N ALA A 86 -2.55 12.48 1.21
CA ALA A 86 -1.83 11.83 0.11
C ALA A 86 -1.94 10.30 0.16
N LEU A 87 -1.85 9.71 1.37
CA LEU A 87 -2.05 8.27 1.57
C LEU A 87 -3.47 7.85 1.19
N ALA A 88 -4.49 8.66 1.51
CA ALA A 88 -5.86 8.39 1.10
C ALA A 88 -6.05 8.40 -0.43
N THR A 89 -5.35 9.28 -1.15
CA THR A 89 -5.34 9.27 -2.62
C THR A 89 -4.76 7.99 -3.17
N VAL A 90 -3.61 7.54 -2.65
CA VAL A 90 -2.98 6.27 -3.09
C VAL A 90 -3.83 5.06 -2.69
N GLN A 91 -4.50 5.12 -1.54
CA GLN A 91 -5.47 4.12 -1.11
C GLN A 91 -6.66 3.98 -2.07
N GLN A 92 -7.17 5.08 -2.62
CA GLN A 92 -8.23 5.03 -3.63
C GLN A 92 -7.75 4.43 -4.96
N GLN A 93 -6.48 4.62 -5.29
CA GLN A 93 -5.91 4.16 -6.57
C GLN A 93 -5.50 2.69 -6.54
N ALA A 94 -4.91 2.22 -5.44
CA ALA A 94 -4.28 0.91 -5.36
C ALA A 94 -4.77 0.05 -4.18
N GLY A 95 -5.64 0.57 -3.31
CA GLY A 95 -6.06 -0.13 -2.09
C GLY A 95 -6.81 -1.44 -2.33
N GLU A 96 -7.63 -1.52 -3.39
CA GLU A 96 -8.33 -2.75 -3.77
C GLU A 96 -7.35 -3.81 -4.31
N ASP A 97 -6.49 -3.41 -5.26
CA ASP A 97 -5.49 -4.28 -5.88
C ASP A 97 -4.49 -4.83 -4.86
N LEU A 98 -4.10 -4.00 -3.88
CA LEU A 98 -3.21 -4.37 -2.77
C LEU A 98 -3.94 -5.09 -1.62
N GLN A 99 -5.25 -5.32 -1.73
CA GLN A 99 -6.08 -5.95 -0.69
C GLN A 99 -6.06 -5.22 0.66
N ILE A 100 -5.75 -3.91 0.66
CA ILE A 100 -5.86 -3.03 1.82
C ILE A 100 -7.32 -2.55 1.89
N THR A 101 -8.25 -3.49 1.99
CA THR A 101 -9.69 -3.22 2.11
C THR A 101 -10.19 -3.70 3.47
N PRO A 102 -11.38 -3.25 3.94
CA PRO A 102 -11.95 -3.77 5.17
C PRO A 102 -12.01 -5.31 5.17
N ASP A 103 -12.46 -5.92 4.06
CA ASP A 103 -12.54 -7.38 3.93
C ASP A 103 -11.16 -8.03 3.85
N GLY A 104 -10.21 -7.44 3.11
CA GLY A 104 -8.86 -7.96 2.95
C GLY A 104 -8.08 -7.97 4.28
N LEU A 105 -8.22 -6.89 5.06
CA LEU A 105 -7.62 -6.76 6.38
C LEU A 105 -8.33 -7.62 7.44
N ALA A 106 -9.66 -7.73 7.39
CA ALA A 106 -10.44 -8.54 8.33
C ALA A 106 -10.07 -10.03 8.24
N ARG A 107 -9.76 -10.54 7.04
CA ARG A 107 -9.24 -11.93 6.87
C ARG A 107 -7.97 -12.19 7.66
N ARG A 108 -7.19 -11.15 7.96
CA ARG A 108 -5.94 -11.19 8.73
C ARG A 108 -6.11 -10.66 10.15
N GLN A 109 -7.34 -10.35 10.60
CA GLN A 109 -7.63 -9.71 11.90
C GLN A 109 -6.92 -8.36 12.10
N ARG A 110 -6.86 -7.57 11.03
CA ARG A 110 -6.09 -6.30 10.94
C ARG A 110 -6.97 -5.12 10.53
N GLU A 111 -8.26 -5.18 10.77
CA GLU A 111 -9.22 -4.10 10.46
C GLU A 111 -8.90 -2.78 11.15
N HIS A 112 -8.23 -2.81 12.31
CA HIS A 112 -7.80 -1.62 13.05
C HIS A 112 -6.75 -0.79 12.30
N VAL A 113 -5.95 -1.40 11.42
CA VAL A 113 -4.90 -0.67 10.67
C VAL A 113 -5.38 -0.03 9.37
N LEU A 114 -6.70 0.07 9.16
CA LEU A 114 -7.25 0.79 8.03
C LEU A 114 -6.73 2.24 8.01
N PRO A 115 -6.25 2.77 6.87
CA PRO A 115 -5.70 4.13 6.80
C PRO A 115 -6.66 5.22 7.31
N ALA A 116 -7.97 5.02 7.12
CA ALA A 116 -8.99 5.92 7.65
C ALA A 116 -9.04 5.92 9.19
N THR A 117 -8.93 4.75 9.81
CA THR A 117 -8.90 4.56 11.27
C THR A 117 -7.66 5.21 11.88
N ILE A 118 -6.48 4.90 11.32
CA ILE A 118 -5.20 5.48 11.75
C ILE A 118 -5.24 7.03 11.62
N ARG A 119 -5.82 7.54 10.53
CA ARG A 119 -5.98 8.99 10.34
C ARG A 119 -6.88 9.63 11.40
N SER A 120 -8.00 9.00 11.77
CA SER A 120 -8.88 9.53 12.82
C SER A 120 -8.17 9.59 14.17
N GLU A 121 -7.46 8.53 14.55
CA GLU A 121 -6.65 8.50 15.78
C GLU A 121 -5.55 9.58 15.77
N ALA A 122 -4.89 9.78 14.62
CA ALA A 122 -3.90 10.83 14.46
C ALA A 122 -4.49 12.24 14.57
N ALA A 123 -5.72 12.47 14.09
CA ALA A 123 -6.40 13.75 14.21
C ALA A 123 -6.75 14.08 15.67
N GLU A 124 -7.06 13.08 16.49
CA GLU A 124 -7.32 13.26 17.92
C GLU A 124 -6.08 13.70 18.70
N LEU A 125 -4.89 13.23 18.31
CA LEU A 125 -3.63 13.67 18.90
C LEU A 125 -3.38 15.17 18.76
N GLY A 126 -3.77 15.77 17.64
CA GLY A 126 -3.59 17.20 17.38
C GLY A 126 -4.49 18.11 18.22
N ARG A 127 -5.57 17.56 18.80
CA ARG A 127 -6.51 18.31 19.65
C ARG A 127 -6.08 18.38 21.12
N SER A 128 -5.17 17.51 21.55
CA SER A 128 -4.66 17.53 22.92
C SER A 128 -3.67 18.69 23.10
N PRO A 129 -3.75 19.52 24.16
CA PRO A 129 -2.75 20.55 24.47
C PRO A 129 -1.36 19.96 24.75
N ILE A 130 -0.27 20.64 24.38
CA ILE A 130 1.11 20.20 24.68
C ILE A 130 1.37 20.10 26.19
N SER A 131 0.77 21.02 26.96
CA SER A 131 0.82 21.06 28.44
C SER A 131 0.29 19.78 29.11
N LEU A 132 -0.52 18.98 28.40
CA LEU A 132 -1.10 17.72 28.89
C LEU A 132 -0.46 16.49 28.23
N ALA A 133 0.84 16.55 27.90
CA ALA A 133 1.62 15.38 27.50
C ALA A 133 1.70 14.36 28.65
N THR A 134 0.59 13.65 28.85
CA THR A 134 0.39 12.59 29.83
C THR A 134 0.79 11.25 29.22
N GLY A 135 0.91 10.21 30.04
CA GLY A 135 1.20 8.86 29.56
C GLY A 135 0.23 8.34 28.49
N SER A 136 -1.02 8.83 28.46
CA SER A 136 -2.00 8.46 27.43
C SER A 136 -1.61 8.97 26.04
N THR A 137 -1.13 10.21 25.93
CA THR A 137 -0.69 10.78 24.64
C THR A 137 0.51 10.02 24.08
N GLN A 138 1.44 9.58 24.94
CA GLN A 138 2.59 8.78 24.50
C GLN A 138 2.16 7.38 24.05
N SER A 139 1.19 6.76 24.75
CA SER A 139 0.59 5.49 24.35
C SER A 139 -0.10 5.58 22.99
N SER A 140 -0.84 6.67 22.71
CA SER A 140 -1.50 6.88 21.43
C SER A 140 -0.50 7.03 20.27
N HIS A 141 0.65 7.71 20.47
CA HIS A 141 1.69 7.74 19.44
C HIS A 141 2.30 6.35 19.19
N ALA A 142 2.52 5.56 20.26
CA ALA A 142 3.04 4.20 20.13
C ALA A 142 2.07 3.27 19.39
N HIS A 143 0.76 3.42 19.62
CA HIS A 143 -0.29 2.71 18.90
C HIS A 143 -0.23 3.02 17.39
N LEU A 144 -0.28 4.30 17.01
CA LEU A 144 -0.19 4.72 15.61
C LEU A 144 1.07 4.24 14.89
N ILE A 145 2.23 4.28 15.57
CA ILE A 145 3.49 3.77 15.02
C ILE A 145 3.39 2.27 14.76
N THR A 146 2.74 1.53 15.66
CA THR A 146 2.54 0.09 15.55
C THR A 146 1.60 -0.23 14.39
N ASP A 147 0.51 0.51 14.23
CA ASP A 147 -0.45 0.30 13.15
C ASP A 147 0.15 0.59 11.77
N LEU A 148 0.87 1.72 11.64
CA LEU A 148 1.57 2.06 10.40
C LEU A 148 2.63 1.02 10.03
N ARG A 149 3.41 0.53 11.02
CA ARG A 149 4.38 -0.55 10.79
C ARG A 149 3.72 -1.85 10.39
N THR A 150 2.61 -2.20 11.04
CA THR A 150 1.83 -3.38 10.70
C THR A 150 1.38 -3.32 9.24
N LEU A 151 0.92 -2.16 8.77
CA LEU A 151 0.53 -1.95 7.38
C LEU A 151 1.72 -2.06 6.40
N ILE A 152 2.91 -1.58 6.78
CA ILE A 152 4.14 -1.69 5.97
C ILE A 152 4.57 -3.16 5.80
N THR A 153 4.35 -4.00 6.80
CA THR A 153 4.78 -5.42 6.80
C THR A 153 3.72 -6.40 6.29
N GLN A 154 2.67 -5.93 5.60
CA GLN A 154 1.57 -6.74 5.06
C GLN A 154 1.96 -7.59 3.85
#